data_AF-A0A4Q1B6F4-F1
#
_entry.id   AF-A0A4Q1B6F4-F1
#
_cell.length_a   1.000
_cell.length_b   1.000
_cell.length_c   1.000
_cell.angle_alpha   90.00
_cell.angle_beta   90.00
_cell.angle_gamma   90.00
#
_symmetry.space_group_name_H-M   'P 1'
#
loop_
_entity.id
_entity.type
_entity.pdbx_description
1 polymer ?
#
loop_
_entity_poly.entity_id
_entity_poly.type
_entity_poly.pdbx_seq_one_letter_code
_entity_poly.pdbx_strand_id
1 'polypeptide(L)'
;MTFIKTRKKIVSSEIVSSLSMVAASAMAEEQVIQLETIHQEVKAEKAPSLKVDQSANSKFVAPLLDTPKSVSVISKQLIADTQVTTLADALRTV
;
A
#
# COMPACT_ATOMS: atom_id res chain seq x y z
N MET A 1 48.36 -48.47 7.41
CA MET A 1 47.14 -49.30 7.44
C MET A 1 46.19 -48.78 6.38
N THR A 2 45.88 -49.64 5.41
CA THR A 2 45.00 -49.39 4.26
C THR A 2 43.77 -50.31 4.38
N PHE A 3 42.91 -50.30 3.35
CA PHE A 3 41.69 -51.11 3.13
C PHE A 3 40.41 -50.55 3.78
N ILE A 4 39.35 -50.25 3.03
CA ILE A 4 38.27 -51.15 2.54
C ILE A 4 37.19 -50.21 1.91
N LYS A 5 36.32 -50.52 0.93
CA LYS A 5 36.04 -51.62 -0.02
C LYS A 5 34.88 -51.10 -0.92
N THR A 6 34.97 -51.33 -2.25
CA THR A 6 33.88 -51.64 -3.21
C THR A 6 32.65 -50.71 -3.33
N ARG A 7 32.42 -50.08 -4.49
CA ARG A 7 31.66 -50.56 -5.68
C ARG A 7 30.22 -51.04 -5.41
N LYS A 8 29.24 -50.27 -5.90
CA LYS A 8 28.04 -50.81 -6.57
C LYS A 8 27.61 -49.87 -7.71
N LYS A 9 27.90 -50.28 -8.95
CA LYS A 9 27.27 -49.76 -10.17
C LYS A 9 25.79 -50.15 -10.14
N ILE A 10 24.90 -49.24 -10.49
CA ILE A 10 23.54 -49.59 -10.91
C ILE A 10 23.59 -49.64 -12.43
N VAL A 11 23.39 -50.85 -12.96
CA VAL A 11 23.45 -51.25 -14.36
C VAL A 11 22.00 -51.52 -14.78
N SER A 12 21.57 -50.94 -15.93
CA SER A 12 20.51 -51.38 -16.86
C SER A 12 19.10 -51.68 -16.30
N SER A 13 17.96 -51.49 -16.95
CA SER A 13 17.59 -51.72 -18.35
C SER A 13 16.19 -51.12 -18.58
N GLU A 14 15.90 -50.74 -19.82
CA GLU A 14 14.58 -50.80 -20.47
C GLU A 14 13.40 -49.96 -19.94
N ILE A 15 13.11 -48.85 -20.62
CA ILE A 15 11.79 -48.67 -21.25
C ILE A 15 12.00 -48.10 -22.65
N VAL A 16 11.78 -48.99 -23.61
CA VAL A 16 11.51 -48.73 -25.02
C VAL A 16 10.25 -47.88 -25.12
N SER A 17 10.34 -46.68 -25.68
CA SER A 17 9.26 -46.16 -26.52
C SER A 17 9.83 -45.21 -27.54
N SER A 18 9.70 -45.65 -28.78
CA SER A 18 10.17 -45.10 -30.03
C SER A 18 9.49 -43.78 -30.43
N LEU A 19 10.28 -42.94 -31.11
CA LEU A 19 9.89 -42.20 -32.33
C LEU A 19 8.90 -41.02 -32.19
N SER A 20 9.43 -39.79 -32.18
CA SER A 20 8.98 -38.72 -33.10
C SER A 20 9.99 -37.55 -33.13
N MET A 21 10.35 -37.12 -34.33
CA MET A 21 11.25 -36.01 -34.65
C MET A 21 10.53 -34.65 -34.60
N VAL A 22 11.16 -33.68 -33.94
CA VAL A 22 11.43 -32.28 -34.35
C VAL A 22 10.32 -31.42 -35.04
N ALA A 23 10.04 -30.30 -34.34
CA ALA A 23 9.86 -28.90 -34.77
C ALA A 23 8.56 -28.36 -35.42
N ALA A 24 8.36 -27.08 -35.06
CA ALA A 24 7.33 -26.11 -35.45
C ALA A 24 5.94 -26.40 -34.85
N SER A 25 5.33 -25.53 -34.04
CA SER A 25 5.34 -24.07 -34.07
C SER A 25 4.94 -23.53 -32.69
N ALA A 26 5.57 -22.42 -32.30
CA ALA A 26 5.11 -21.53 -31.25
C ALA A 26 3.61 -21.25 -31.39
N MET A 27 2.90 -21.21 -30.27
CA MET A 27 1.83 -20.27 -29.93
C MET A 27 1.58 -20.45 -28.43
N ALA A 28 2.25 -19.63 -27.62
CA ALA A 28 1.90 -19.43 -26.23
C ALA A 28 0.63 -18.57 -26.20
N GLU A 29 -0.54 -19.20 -26.09
CA GLU A 29 -1.76 -18.47 -25.73
C GLU A 29 -1.74 -18.21 -24.22
N GLU A 30 -1.10 -17.10 -23.87
CA GLU A 30 -1.14 -16.51 -22.54
C GLU A 30 -2.47 -15.76 -22.39
N GLN A 31 -3.55 -16.49 -22.13
CA GLN A 31 -4.84 -15.90 -21.78
C GLN A 31 -4.85 -15.54 -20.29
N VAL A 32 -4.19 -14.43 -19.96
CA VAL A 32 -4.31 -13.79 -18.65
C VAL A 32 -5.62 -13.01 -18.66
N ILE A 33 -6.66 -13.59 -18.05
CA ILE A 33 -7.86 -12.86 -17.65
C ILE A 33 -7.45 -11.82 -16.60
N GLN A 34 -7.27 -10.59 -17.07
CA GLN A 34 -6.86 -9.47 -16.25
C GLN A 34 -8.10 -8.96 -15.50
N LEU A 35 -8.16 -9.24 -14.20
CA LEU A 35 -9.21 -8.75 -13.31
C LEU A 35 -9.17 -7.23 -13.28
N GLU A 36 -10.34 -6.61 -13.42
CA GLU A 36 -10.52 -5.17 -13.44
C GLU A 36 -10.00 -4.57 -12.12
N THR A 37 -9.00 -3.68 -12.23
CA THR A 37 -8.39 -3.03 -11.07
C THR A 37 -9.43 -2.10 -10.46
N ILE A 38 -9.92 -2.48 -9.27
CA ILE A 38 -10.84 -1.66 -8.49
C ILE A 38 -10.06 -0.42 -8.04
N HIS A 39 -10.23 0.69 -8.75
CA HIS A 39 -9.74 1.99 -8.32
C HIS A 39 -10.62 2.47 -7.16
N GLN A 40 -10.39 1.90 -5.98
CA GLN A 40 -10.92 2.49 -4.76
C GLN A 40 -10.14 3.76 -4.52
N GLU A 41 -10.68 4.88 -4.98
CA GLU A 41 -10.28 6.21 -4.57
C GLU A 41 -10.52 6.31 -3.06
N VAL A 42 -9.52 5.87 -2.29
CA VAL A 42 -9.43 6.12 -0.88
C VAL A 42 -9.31 7.62 -0.77
N LYS A 43 -10.44 8.31 -0.55
CA LYS A 43 -10.45 9.58 0.16
C LYS A 43 -9.73 9.29 1.47
N ALA A 44 -8.43 9.52 1.49
CA ALA A 44 -7.62 9.39 2.68
C ALA A 44 -8.26 10.31 3.71
N GLU A 45 -8.93 9.70 4.68
CA GLU A 45 -9.49 10.41 5.81
C GLU A 45 -8.29 11.02 6.52
N LYS A 46 -8.09 12.32 6.28
CA LYS A 46 -6.88 13.04 6.67
C LYS A 46 -6.72 12.81 8.17
N ALA A 47 -5.62 12.17 8.56
CA ALA A 47 -5.32 11.86 9.95
C ALA A 47 -5.47 13.13 10.82
N PRO A 48 -5.88 12.99 12.10
CA PRO A 48 -5.96 14.13 13.00
C PRO A 48 -4.61 14.85 12.95
N SER A 49 -4.64 16.10 12.56
CA SER A 49 -3.47 16.93 12.34
C SER A 49 -3.65 18.24 13.09
N LEU A 50 -2.53 18.76 13.59
CA LEU A 50 -2.51 20.02 14.32
C LEU A 50 -2.80 21.21 13.39
N LYS A 51 -2.42 21.12 12.12
CA LYS A 51 -2.66 22.15 11.10
C LYS A 51 -3.97 21.88 10.36
N VAL A 52 -4.86 22.86 10.39
CA VAL A 52 -6.12 22.83 9.66
C VAL A 52 -6.03 23.86 8.54
N ASP A 53 -6.09 23.41 7.28
CA ASP A 53 -5.91 24.29 6.10
C ASP A 53 -7.23 24.92 5.61
N GLN A 54 -8.36 24.37 6.04
CA GLN A 54 -9.70 24.74 5.59
C GLN A 54 -10.60 25.10 6.77
N SER A 55 -11.41 26.15 6.61
CA SER A 55 -12.43 26.48 7.60
C SER A 55 -13.62 25.51 7.50
N ALA A 56 -14.23 25.16 8.63
CA ALA A 56 -15.51 24.43 8.64
C ALA A 56 -16.70 25.31 8.19
N ASN A 57 -16.51 26.63 8.08
CA ASN A 57 -17.55 27.57 7.66
C ASN A 57 -17.58 27.70 6.14
N SER A 58 -18.72 27.38 5.53
CA SER A 58 -18.95 27.43 4.07
C SER A 58 -18.89 28.84 3.45
N LYS A 59 -18.84 29.89 4.27
CA LYS A 59 -18.65 31.28 3.80
C LYS A 59 -17.19 31.59 3.44
N PHE A 60 -16.23 30.74 3.82
CA PHE A 60 -14.85 30.86 3.37
C PHE A 60 -14.76 30.33 1.94
N VAL A 61 -14.47 31.22 1.01
CA VAL A 61 -14.39 30.93 -0.43
C VAL A 61 -12.99 30.50 -0.88
N ALA A 62 -12.02 30.47 0.04
CA ALA A 62 -10.64 30.11 -0.21
C ALA A 62 -10.05 29.38 1.01
N PRO A 63 -8.96 28.59 0.83
CA PRO A 63 -8.18 28.05 1.94
C PRO A 63 -7.71 29.14 2.90
N LEU A 64 -7.38 28.75 4.14
CA LEU A 64 -6.97 29.72 5.17
C LEU A 64 -5.69 30.47 4.81
N LEU A 65 -4.78 29.85 4.03
CA LEU A 65 -3.57 30.48 3.53
C LEU A 65 -3.85 31.66 2.59
N ASP A 66 -4.88 31.54 1.75
CA ASP A 66 -5.23 32.52 0.71
C ASP A 66 -6.27 33.54 1.21
N THR A 67 -6.68 33.43 2.47
CA THR A 67 -7.66 34.33 3.06
C THR A 67 -6.94 35.58 3.57
N PRO A 68 -7.33 36.81 3.14
CA PRO A 68 -6.63 38.05 3.50
C PRO A 68 -6.98 38.55 4.91
N LYS A 69 -6.91 37.69 5.92
CA LYS A 69 -7.11 38.01 7.34
C LYS A 69 -6.45 36.97 8.25
N SER A 70 -6.09 37.35 9.46
CA SER A 70 -5.56 36.44 10.47
C SER A 70 -6.64 35.51 11.00
N VAL A 71 -6.45 34.20 10.84
CA VAL A 71 -7.34 33.15 11.36
C VAL A 71 -6.50 32.10 12.07
N SER A 72 -6.80 31.85 13.35
CA SER A 72 -6.24 30.73 14.11
C SER A 72 -7.32 29.68 14.34
N VAL A 73 -7.02 28.42 14.04
CA VAL A 73 -7.95 27.29 14.21
C VAL A 73 -7.39 26.35 15.26
N ILE A 74 -8.13 26.21 16.36
CA ILE A 74 -7.86 25.21 17.39
C ILE A 74 -8.34 23.86 16.88
N SER A 75 -7.42 22.95 16.59
CA SER A 75 -7.74 21.62 16.06
C SER A 75 -8.29 20.68 17.14
N LYS A 76 -9.06 19.67 16.71
CA LYS A 76 -9.60 18.65 17.62
C LYS A 76 -8.49 17.87 18.33
N GLN A 77 -7.37 17.66 17.64
CA GLN A 77 -6.19 17.01 18.20
C GLN A 77 -5.59 17.85 19.33
N LEU A 78 -5.43 19.17 19.13
CA LEU A 78 -4.88 20.04 20.18
C LEU A 78 -5.75 20.04 21.44
N ILE A 79 -7.07 20.04 21.27
CA ILE A 79 -8.02 19.93 22.40
C ILE A 79 -7.87 18.60 23.12
N ALA A 80 -7.72 17.50 22.37
CA ALA A 80 -7.51 16.17 22.96
C ALA A 80 -6.17 16.06 23.70
N ASP A 81 -5.09 16.58 23.11
CA ASP A 81 -3.73 16.53 23.67
C ASP A 81 -3.62 17.39 24.94
N THR A 82 -4.28 18.54 24.96
CA THR A 82 -4.28 19.46 26.11
C THR A 82 -5.34 19.11 27.17
N GLN A 83 -6.24 18.16 26.87
CA GLN A 83 -7.35 17.72 27.75
C GLN A 83 -8.19 18.89 28.30
N VAL A 84 -8.31 19.98 27.53
CA VAL A 84 -9.10 21.15 27.93
C VAL A 84 -10.60 20.84 27.85
N THR A 85 -11.33 21.19 28.89
CA THR A 85 -12.79 20.95 29.00
C THR A 85 -13.62 22.22 28.88
N THR A 86 -12.96 23.39 28.86
CA THR A 86 -13.62 24.70 28.79
C THR A 86 -13.11 25.52 27.62
N LEU A 87 -13.98 26.40 27.09
CA LEU A 87 -13.63 27.28 25.98
C LEU A 87 -12.54 28.29 26.39
N ALA A 88 -12.63 28.85 27.60
CA ALA A 88 -11.65 29.84 28.08
C ALA A 88 -10.23 29.26 28.13
N ASP A 89 -10.10 27.99 28.51
CA ASP A 89 -8.81 27.32 28.58
C ASP A 89 -8.28 26.96 27.19
N ALA A 90 -9.15 26.50 26.28
CA ALA A 90 -8.79 26.26 24.88
C ALA A 90 -8.26 27.54 24.19
N LEU A 91 -8.87 28.70 24.47
CA LEU A 91 -8.44 30.00 23.93
C LEU A 91 -7.09 30.51 24.48
N ARG A 92 -6.44 29.83 25.42
CA ARG A 92 -5.08 30.21 25.85
C ARG A 92 -3.99 29.84 24.84
N THR A 93 -4.36 29.09 23.80
CA THR A 93 -3.42 28.53 22.81
C THR A 93 -3.36 29.31 21.50
N VAL A 94 -4.09 30.42 21.38
CA VAL A 94 -4.20 31.24 20.15
C VAL A 94 -3.34 32.49 20.16
#